data_AF-A0A9D6VDJ7-F1
#
_entry.id   AF-A0A9D6VDJ7-F1
#
_cell.length_a   1.000
_cell.length_b   1.000
_cell.length_c   1.000
_cell.angle_alpha   90.00
_cell.angle_beta   90.00
_cell.angle_gamma   90.00
#
_symmetry.space_group_name_H-M   'P 1'
#
loop_
_entity.id
_entity.type
_entity.pdbx_description
1 polymer ?
#
loop_
_entity_poly.entity_id
_entity_poly.type
_entity_poly.pdbx_seq_one_letter_code
_entity_poly.pdbx_strand_id
1 'polypeptide(L)'
;MKTTPESMMEYRPYKYVVRLMAGLALTSTLSGCSIGMALSGHRDPNLQSLHVGSTRGEVELELGQPKESHPTSYGARTDIYEYEVNNEPSSARAGMYLIYDLVTLGIAEIILTPAELMTGEKKRLPIYYGVDGRVAGINEIAPEMPVTPIETRLHAVNLGPMQAQFKDLADQLSIGMKRHPISRLAILPLADAAQNANTPLGNYLTDKLTNQVYMTSSAKVIERPQLQRVMDEQHLSLRAMFDDASVKRIGSLLGVDAVIMGTYAEMGLDSIEVNVRSVAVETAEVVGVGSILIPRASVEKLIR
;
A
#
# COMPACT_ATOMS: atom_id res chain seq x y z
N MET A 1 -43.05 -64.61 47.44
CA MET A 1 -44.19 -64.56 46.48
C MET A 1 -44.58 -63.09 46.37
N LYS A 2 -44.04 -62.36 45.37
CA LYS A 2 -44.78 -61.72 44.25
C LYS A 2 -46.00 -60.91 44.74
N THR A 3 -46.12 -59.60 44.54
CA THR A 3 -46.08 -58.89 43.25
C THR A 3 -45.85 -57.37 43.38
N THR A 4 -45.13 -56.82 42.40
CA THR A 4 -44.97 -55.41 42.02
C THR A 4 -46.27 -54.73 41.59
N PRO A 5 -46.38 -53.39 41.73
CA PRO A 5 -47.33 -52.57 40.98
C PRO A 5 -46.57 -51.81 39.88
N GLU A 6 -46.84 -52.00 38.59
CA GLU A 6 -46.48 -51.01 37.56
C GLU A 6 -46.96 -51.46 36.17
N SER A 7 -47.90 -50.73 35.60
CA SER A 7 -47.70 -50.04 34.32
C SER A 7 -48.98 -49.32 33.90
N MET A 8 -48.97 -48.01 34.10
CA MET A 8 -49.91 -47.07 33.50
C MET A 8 -49.82 -47.14 31.97
N MET A 9 -50.95 -47.45 31.36
CA MET A 9 -51.19 -47.34 29.93
C MET A 9 -51.39 -45.84 29.59
N GLU A 10 -50.41 -45.30 28.85
CA GLU A 10 -50.65 -44.53 27.63
C GLU A 10 -51.32 -43.13 27.72
N TYR A 11 -50.48 -42.10 27.85
CA TYR A 11 -50.81 -40.71 27.45
C TYR A 11 -49.59 -40.07 26.77
N ARG A 12 -49.25 -40.56 25.57
CA ARG A 12 -48.09 -40.11 24.79
C ARG A 12 -48.35 -39.34 23.48
N PRO A 13 -49.54 -39.31 22.83
CA PRO A 13 -49.66 -38.67 21.50
C PRO A 13 -49.69 -37.13 21.58
N TYR A 14 -50.30 -36.54 22.61
CA TYR A 14 -50.46 -35.09 22.73
C TYR A 14 -49.11 -34.34 22.79
N LYS A 15 -48.07 -34.90 23.41
CA LYS A 15 -46.73 -34.27 23.47
C LYS A 15 -46.07 -34.23 22.09
N TYR A 16 -46.32 -35.24 21.24
CA TYR A 16 -45.84 -35.22 19.85
C TYR A 16 -46.66 -34.25 19.00
N VAL A 17 -47.97 -34.21 19.19
CA VAL A 17 -48.85 -33.24 18.51
C VAL A 17 -48.46 -31.81 18.88
N VAL A 18 -48.21 -31.51 20.17
CA VAL A 18 -47.78 -30.18 20.60
C VAL A 18 -46.38 -29.83 20.08
N ARG A 19 -45.44 -30.78 20.02
CA ARG A 19 -44.12 -30.55 19.41
C ARG A 19 -44.21 -30.34 17.90
N LEU A 20 -45.10 -31.07 17.22
CA LEU A 20 -45.33 -30.94 15.78
C LEU A 20 -46.04 -29.62 15.45
N MET A 21 -47.02 -29.21 16.25
CA MET A 21 -47.70 -27.91 16.14
C MET A 21 -46.76 -26.75 16.49
N ALA A 22 -45.88 -26.89 17.50
CA ALA A 22 -44.85 -25.91 17.81
C ALA A 22 -43.80 -25.81 16.70
N GLY A 23 -43.43 -26.94 16.07
CA GLY A 23 -42.56 -26.97 14.90
C GLY A 23 -43.17 -26.30 13.68
N LEU A 24 -44.44 -26.60 13.37
CA LEU A 24 -45.21 -25.95 12.29
C LEU A 24 -45.45 -24.45 12.54
N ALA A 25 -45.72 -24.05 13.78
CA ALA A 25 -45.85 -22.64 14.14
C ALA A 25 -44.52 -21.89 13.98
N LEU A 26 -43.39 -22.54 14.27
CA LEU A 26 -42.06 -21.96 14.08
C LEU A 26 -41.73 -21.80 12.59
N THR A 27 -42.01 -22.81 11.75
CA THR A 27 -41.80 -22.72 10.28
C THR A 27 -42.69 -21.66 9.63
N SER A 28 -43.91 -21.46 10.14
CA SER A 28 -44.83 -20.41 9.66
C SER A 28 -44.22 -19.00 9.76
N THR A 29 -43.36 -18.75 10.75
CA THR A 29 -42.71 -17.44 10.94
C THR A 29 -41.50 -17.20 10.04
N LEU A 30 -40.94 -18.25 9.43
CA LEU A 30 -39.81 -18.13 8.51
C LEU A 30 -40.21 -18.03 7.03
N SER A 31 -41.41 -18.52 6.65
CA SER A 31 -41.96 -18.67 5.27
C SER A 31 -41.90 -17.42 4.34
N GLY A 32 -41.55 -16.26 4.87
CA GLY A 32 -41.50 -14.99 4.14
C GLY A 32 -40.09 -14.51 3.76
N CYS A 33 -39.03 -15.16 4.25
CA CYS A 33 -37.66 -14.64 4.09
C CYS A 33 -37.16 -14.77 2.65
N SER A 34 -37.37 -15.92 2.01
CA SER A 34 -36.91 -16.19 0.64
C SER A 34 -37.69 -15.37 -0.41
N ILE A 35 -39.00 -15.25 -0.26
CA ILE A 35 -39.88 -14.42 -1.11
C ILE A 35 -39.51 -12.95 -0.95
N GLY A 36 -39.27 -12.49 0.28
CA GLY A 36 -38.82 -11.14 0.59
C GLY A 36 -37.50 -10.82 -0.12
N MET A 37 -36.47 -11.64 0.07
CA MET A 37 -35.15 -11.46 -0.55
C MET A 37 -35.20 -11.49 -2.08
N ALA A 38 -36.02 -12.37 -2.68
CA ALA A 38 -36.18 -12.45 -4.13
C ALA A 38 -36.89 -11.24 -4.75
N LEU A 39 -37.70 -10.52 -3.96
CA LEU A 39 -38.37 -9.27 -4.35
C LEU A 39 -37.57 -8.02 -3.97
N SER A 40 -36.69 -8.09 -2.97
CA SER A 40 -35.86 -6.99 -2.48
C SER A 40 -34.41 -7.16 -2.95
N GLY A 41 -34.17 -6.84 -4.21
CA GLY A 41 -32.86 -6.91 -4.85
C GLY A 41 -32.53 -5.62 -5.62
N HIS A 42 -31.27 -5.44 -5.99
CA HIS A 42 -30.83 -4.34 -6.86
C HIS A 42 -30.53 -4.90 -8.25
N ARG A 43 -30.85 -4.15 -9.31
CA ARG A 43 -30.50 -4.57 -10.68
C ARG A 43 -28.99 -4.55 -10.84
N ASP A 44 -28.46 -5.50 -11.60
CA ASP A 44 -27.02 -5.53 -11.88
C ASP A 44 -26.65 -4.25 -12.65
N PRO A 45 -25.55 -3.58 -12.29
CA PRO A 45 -25.18 -2.32 -12.92
C PRO A 45 -24.80 -2.53 -14.38
N ASN A 46 -25.20 -1.60 -15.25
CA ASN A 46 -24.90 -1.72 -16.66
C ASN A 46 -23.48 -1.24 -16.96
N LEU A 47 -22.51 -2.14 -16.74
CA LEU A 47 -21.08 -1.87 -16.99
C LEU A 47 -20.78 -1.52 -18.46
N GLN A 48 -21.68 -1.85 -19.40
CA GLN A 48 -21.55 -1.47 -20.81
C GLN A 48 -21.91 -0.01 -21.07
N SER A 49 -22.58 0.68 -20.14
CA SER A 49 -22.85 2.13 -20.25
C SER A 49 -21.65 2.98 -19.81
N LEU A 50 -20.73 2.37 -19.05
CA LEU A 50 -19.52 3.01 -18.55
C LEU A 50 -18.42 2.88 -19.59
N HIS A 51 -18.00 4.02 -20.14
CA HIS A 51 -16.95 4.07 -21.16
C HIS A 51 -15.87 5.08 -20.77
N VAL A 52 -14.69 4.95 -21.39
CA VAL A 52 -13.63 5.94 -21.26
C VAL A 52 -14.15 7.29 -21.78
N GLY A 53 -14.17 8.30 -20.91
CA GLY A 53 -14.75 9.63 -21.15
C GLY A 53 -16.08 9.90 -20.44
N SER A 54 -16.73 8.89 -19.86
CA SER A 54 -17.94 9.04 -19.05
C SER A 54 -17.71 9.99 -17.87
N THR A 55 -18.75 10.70 -17.46
CA THR A 55 -18.65 11.62 -16.32
C THR A 55 -18.80 10.88 -15.00
N ARG A 56 -18.22 11.43 -13.93
CA ARG A 56 -18.41 10.89 -12.57
C ARG A 56 -19.88 10.80 -12.16
N GLY A 57 -20.72 11.72 -12.61
CA GLY A 57 -22.17 11.68 -12.34
C GLY A 57 -22.87 10.48 -12.98
N GLU A 58 -22.45 10.08 -14.18
CA GLU A 58 -22.96 8.88 -14.86
C GLU A 58 -22.51 7.61 -14.14
N VAL A 59 -21.25 7.58 -13.69
CA VAL A 59 -20.72 6.46 -12.89
C VAL A 59 -21.46 6.33 -11.56
N GLU A 60 -21.70 7.44 -10.87
CA GLU A 60 -22.42 7.45 -9.59
C GLU A 60 -23.91 7.12 -9.73
N LEU A 61 -24.51 7.39 -10.90
CA LEU A 61 -25.89 7.00 -11.18
C LEU A 61 -26.04 5.48 -11.33
N GLU A 62 -25.04 4.82 -11.90
CA GLU A 62 -25.05 3.38 -12.17
C GLU A 62 -24.49 2.54 -11.00
N LEU A 63 -23.41 3.00 -10.36
CA LEU A 63 -22.70 2.25 -9.30
C LEU A 63 -22.94 2.81 -7.89
N GLY A 64 -23.65 3.93 -7.77
CA GLY A 64 -23.84 4.62 -6.49
C GLY A 64 -22.62 5.43 -6.05
N GLN A 65 -22.60 5.82 -4.76
CA GLN A 65 -21.48 6.60 -4.22
C GLN A 65 -20.24 5.71 -3.99
N PRO A 66 -19.03 6.24 -4.24
CA PRO A 66 -17.81 5.47 -4.04
C PRO A 66 -17.58 5.16 -2.56
N LYS A 67 -17.05 3.97 -2.28
CA LYS A 67 -16.70 3.54 -0.91
C LYS A 67 -15.41 4.18 -0.43
N GLU A 68 -14.45 4.32 -1.34
CA GLU A 68 -13.17 4.96 -1.08
C GLU A 68 -12.81 5.86 -2.26
N SER A 69 -12.21 7.00 -1.97
CA SER A 69 -11.70 7.92 -2.98
C SER A 69 -10.27 8.28 -2.60
N HIS A 70 -9.34 7.91 -3.46
CA HIS A 70 -7.91 8.17 -3.26
C HIS A 70 -7.45 9.21 -4.28
N PRO A 71 -6.95 10.38 -3.84
CA PRO A 71 -6.31 11.32 -4.74
C PRO A 71 -4.99 10.73 -5.26
N THR A 72 -4.81 10.69 -6.58
CA THR A 72 -3.55 10.31 -7.20
C THR A 72 -2.70 11.56 -7.43
N SER A 73 -1.37 11.45 -7.37
CA SER A 73 -0.39 12.55 -7.34
C SER A 73 -0.42 13.54 -8.51
N TYR A 74 -1.25 13.30 -9.53
CA TYR A 74 -1.34 14.06 -10.77
C TYR A 74 -2.67 14.81 -10.96
N GLY A 75 -3.50 14.91 -9.91
CA GLY A 75 -4.85 15.49 -10.02
C GLY A 75 -5.87 14.52 -10.63
N ALA A 76 -5.44 13.31 -10.99
CA ALA A 76 -6.30 12.17 -11.25
C ALA A 76 -6.84 11.60 -9.92
N ARG A 77 -8.08 11.14 -9.91
CA ARG A 77 -8.71 10.52 -8.73
C ARG A 77 -9.02 9.07 -9.02
N THR A 78 -8.84 8.20 -8.04
CA THR A 78 -9.28 6.81 -8.13
C THR A 78 -10.39 6.61 -7.13
N ASP A 79 -11.59 6.33 -7.63
CA ASP A 79 -12.72 6.01 -6.76
C ASP A 79 -13.01 4.51 -6.87
N ILE A 80 -13.15 3.86 -5.72
CA ILE A 80 -13.44 2.43 -5.60
C ILE A 80 -14.94 2.30 -5.35
N TYR A 81 -15.63 1.72 -6.32
CA TYR A 81 -17.06 1.42 -6.23
C TYR A 81 -17.26 -0.03 -5.82
N GLU A 82 -18.29 -0.29 -5.01
CA GLU A 82 -18.68 -1.64 -4.62
C GLU A 82 -20.10 -1.86 -5.11
N TYR A 83 -20.30 -2.89 -5.92
CA TYR A 83 -21.59 -3.24 -6.50
C TYR A 83 -21.90 -4.72 -6.26
N GLU A 84 -23.18 -5.04 -6.12
CA GLU A 84 -23.66 -6.41 -5.97
C GLU A 84 -24.02 -6.97 -7.34
N VAL A 85 -23.63 -8.22 -7.60
CA VAL A 85 -23.97 -8.94 -8.84
C VAL A 85 -24.84 -10.15 -8.51
N ASN A 86 -25.78 -10.46 -9.39
CA ASN A 86 -26.70 -11.59 -9.30
C ASN A 86 -27.71 -11.47 -8.14
N ASN A 87 -28.09 -10.26 -7.76
CA ASN A 87 -29.14 -10.01 -6.74
C ASN A 87 -30.37 -9.32 -7.35
N GLU A 88 -30.68 -9.60 -8.62
CA GLU A 88 -31.76 -8.90 -9.30
C GLU A 88 -33.15 -9.30 -8.77
N PRO A 89 -34.05 -8.33 -8.56
CA PRO A 89 -35.40 -8.64 -8.11
C PRO A 89 -36.16 -9.38 -9.20
N SER A 90 -36.69 -10.56 -8.87
CA SER A 90 -37.39 -11.43 -9.83
C SER A 90 -38.70 -11.94 -9.24
N SER A 91 -39.81 -11.42 -9.76
CA SER A 91 -41.16 -11.85 -9.41
C SER A 91 -41.44 -13.31 -9.80
N ALA A 92 -40.83 -13.78 -10.89
CA ALA A 92 -40.92 -15.18 -11.31
C ALA A 92 -40.20 -16.11 -10.32
N ARG A 93 -39.00 -15.74 -9.85
CA ARG A 93 -38.24 -16.49 -8.82
C ARG A 93 -39.00 -16.50 -7.49
N ALA A 94 -39.53 -15.34 -7.06
CA ALA A 94 -40.36 -15.23 -5.87
C ALA A 94 -41.63 -16.09 -5.95
N GLY A 95 -42.30 -16.11 -7.11
CA GLY A 95 -43.45 -16.98 -7.36
C GLY A 95 -43.09 -18.47 -7.29
N MET A 96 -41.93 -18.87 -7.81
CA MET A 96 -41.45 -20.25 -7.68
C MET A 96 -41.14 -20.63 -6.23
N TYR A 97 -40.54 -19.73 -5.44
CA TYR A 97 -40.31 -19.97 -4.01
C TYR A 97 -41.61 -20.13 -3.24
N LEU A 98 -42.63 -19.32 -3.53
CA LEU A 98 -43.97 -19.49 -2.97
C LEU A 98 -44.58 -20.86 -3.31
N ILE A 99 -44.40 -21.33 -4.54
CA ILE A 99 -44.88 -22.66 -4.97
C ILE A 99 -44.11 -23.77 -4.23
N TYR A 100 -42.78 -23.69 -4.16
CA TYR A 100 -41.97 -24.67 -3.45
C TYR A 100 -42.27 -24.69 -1.95
N ASP A 101 -42.48 -23.53 -1.34
CA ASP A 101 -42.86 -23.40 0.06
C ASP A 101 -44.20 -24.11 0.34
N LEU A 102 -45.21 -23.89 -0.51
CA LEU A 102 -46.52 -24.52 -0.39
C LEU A 102 -46.50 -26.04 -0.63
N VAL A 103 -45.74 -26.50 -1.63
CA VAL A 103 -45.66 -27.93 -2.00
C VAL A 103 -44.80 -28.72 -1.01
N THR A 104 -43.76 -28.11 -0.45
CA THR A 104 -42.86 -28.76 0.51
C THR A 104 -43.24 -28.49 1.97
N LEU A 105 -44.38 -27.84 2.22
CA LEU A 105 -44.85 -27.46 3.56
C LEU A 105 -43.78 -26.69 4.36
N GLY A 106 -43.08 -25.76 3.71
CA GLY A 106 -42.04 -24.94 4.35
C GLY A 106 -40.65 -25.56 4.41
N ILE A 107 -40.47 -26.80 3.95
CA ILE A 107 -39.16 -27.48 4.01
C ILE A 107 -38.16 -26.84 3.02
N ALA A 108 -38.63 -26.29 1.90
CA ALA A 108 -37.77 -25.69 0.88
C ALA A 108 -36.95 -24.49 1.39
N GLU A 109 -37.44 -23.74 2.39
CA GLU A 109 -36.69 -22.61 2.96
C GLU A 109 -35.37 -23.00 3.60
N ILE A 110 -35.27 -24.23 4.13
CA ILE A 110 -34.03 -24.74 4.73
C ILE A 110 -32.89 -24.76 3.69
N ILE A 111 -33.24 -24.85 2.39
CA ILE A 111 -32.28 -24.94 1.29
C ILE A 111 -32.23 -23.63 0.50
N LEU A 112 -33.37 -23.05 0.16
CA LEU A 112 -33.47 -21.87 -0.71
C LEU A 112 -33.09 -20.57 0.00
N THR A 113 -33.40 -20.43 1.30
CA THR A 113 -33.07 -19.21 2.05
C THR A 113 -31.56 -19.02 2.21
N PRO A 114 -30.77 -20.04 2.60
CA PRO A 114 -29.31 -19.92 2.58
C PRO A 114 -28.74 -19.70 1.17
N ALA A 115 -29.33 -20.30 0.14
CA ALA A 115 -28.90 -20.09 -1.24
C ALA A 115 -29.08 -18.61 -1.66
N GLU A 116 -30.20 -17.99 -1.31
CA GLU A 116 -30.46 -16.58 -1.60
C GLU A 116 -29.56 -15.64 -0.76
N LEU A 117 -29.22 -16.02 0.47
CA LEU A 117 -28.25 -15.29 1.29
C LEU A 117 -26.82 -15.33 0.72
N MET A 118 -26.54 -16.31 -0.15
CA MET A 118 -25.29 -16.42 -0.90
C MET A 118 -25.37 -15.75 -2.28
N THR A 119 -26.53 -15.20 -2.68
CA THR A 119 -26.67 -14.32 -3.86
C THR A 119 -26.33 -12.87 -3.51
N GLY A 120 -25.89 -12.08 -4.50
CA GLY A 120 -25.37 -10.72 -4.25
C GLY A 120 -23.88 -10.68 -3.94
N GLU A 121 -23.07 -11.29 -4.81
CA GLU A 121 -21.62 -11.21 -4.70
C GLU A 121 -21.18 -9.74 -4.82
N LYS A 122 -20.55 -9.22 -3.76
CA LYS A 122 -20.01 -7.86 -3.74
C LYS A 122 -18.70 -7.80 -4.51
N LYS A 123 -18.72 -7.11 -5.64
CA LYS A 123 -17.54 -6.84 -6.46
C LYS A 123 -17.07 -5.41 -6.28
N ARG A 124 -15.76 -5.24 -6.24
CA ARG A 124 -15.10 -3.94 -6.17
C ARG A 124 -14.59 -3.56 -7.55
N LEU A 125 -14.97 -2.37 -8.02
CA LEU A 125 -14.53 -1.82 -9.30
C LEU A 125 -13.73 -0.54 -9.06
N PRO A 126 -12.41 -0.55 -9.26
CA PRO A 126 -11.64 0.68 -9.27
C PRO A 126 -11.90 1.42 -10.58
N ILE A 127 -12.32 2.67 -10.48
CA ILE A 127 -12.49 3.56 -11.63
C ILE A 127 -11.49 4.71 -11.51
N TYR A 128 -10.71 4.88 -12.57
CA TYR A 128 -9.69 5.91 -12.67
C TYR A 128 -10.28 7.13 -13.36
N TYR A 129 -10.17 8.30 -12.75
CA TYR A 129 -10.61 9.58 -13.30
C TYR A 129 -9.41 10.43 -13.69
N GLY A 130 -9.48 11.05 -14.87
CA GLY A 130 -8.54 12.07 -15.32
C GLY A 130 -8.71 13.39 -14.58
N VAL A 131 -7.78 14.33 -14.82
CA VAL A 131 -7.80 15.70 -14.26
C VAL A 131 -9.03 16.52 -14.68
N ASP A 132 -9.69 16.10 -15.76
CA ASP A 132 -10.93 16.66 -16.29
C ASP A 132 -12.19 16.10 -15.60
N GLY A 133 -12.03 15.19 -14.64
CA GLY A 133 -13.14 14.55 -13.91
C GLY A 133 -13.88 13.49 -14.71
N ARG A 134 -13.32 13.02 -15.83
CA ARG A 134 -13.89 11.97 -16.68
C ARG A 134 -13.19 10.63 -16.46
N VAL A 135 -13.90 9.55 -16.74
CA VAL A 135 -13.38 8.18 -16.60
C VAL A 135 -12.23 7.97 -17.60
N ALA A 136 -11.03 7.78 -17.08
CA ALA A 136 -9.84 7.42 -17.83
C ALA A 136 -9.71 5.89 -18.00
N GLY A 137 -10.26 5.10 -17.08
CA GLY A 137 -10.25 3.63 -17.14
C GLY A 137 -11.16 2.95 -16.12
N ILE A 138 -11.66 1.76 -16.48
CA ILE A 138 -12.62 0.97 -15.70
C ILE A 138 -12.12 -0.45 -15.37
N ASN A 139 -10.88 -0.80 -15.73
CA ASN A 139 -10.35 -2.15 -15.59
C ASN A 139 -9.53 -2.33 -14.30
N GLU A 140 -9.45 -3.57 -13.81
CA GLU A 140 -8.52 -4.00 -12.74
C GLU A 140 -7.04 -3.74 -13.09
N ILE A 141 -6.75 -3.58 -14.38
CA ILE A 141 -5.46 -3.17 -14.91
C ILE A 141 -5.60 -1.71 -15.35
N ALA A 142 -4.90 -0.81 -14.66
CA ALA A 142 -4.88 0.62 -14.99
C ALA A 142 -4.53 0.80 -16.48
N PRO A 143 -5.29 1.62 -17.24
CA PRO A 143 -4.94 1.90 -18.63
C PRO A 143 -3.57 2.58 -18.68
N GLU A 144 -2.74 2.17 -19.64
CA GLU A 144 -1.47 2.83 -19.93
C GLU A 144 -1.74 4.27 -20.39
N MET A 145 -1.68 5.22 -19.45
CA MET A 145 -1.77 6.63 -19.76
C MET A 145 -0.62 7.05 -20.69
N PRO A 146 -0.84 8.01 -21.62
CA PRO A 146 0.18 8.48 -22.52
C PRO A 146 1.42 8.95 -21.73
N VAL A 147 2.51 8.22 -21.90
CA VAL A 147 3.79 8.45 -21.23
C VAL A 147 4.40 9.76 -21.71
N THR A 148 4.42 10.76 -20.82
CA THR A 148 5.25 11.97 -20.92
C THR A 148 6.33 11.95 -19.84
N PRO A 149 7.47 12.66 -20.05
CA PRO A 149 8.83 12.18 -19.74
C PRO A 149 9.13 11.82 -18.28
N ILE A 150 10.12 10.93 -18.15
CA ILE A 150 10.62 10.19 -16.97
C ILE A 150 10.83 11.03 -15.68
N GLU A 151 10.82 12.36 -15.72
CA GLU A 151 11.20 13.22 -14.61
C GLU A 151 10.26 13.24 -13.40
N THR A 152 9.04 12.70 -13.49
CA THR A 152 8.06 12.87 -12.39
C THR A 152 7.62 11.57 -11.71
N ARG A 153 8.27 10.42 -12.00
CA ARG A 153 8.00 9.16 -11.27
C ARG A 153 8.51 9.14 -9.82
N LEU A 154 9.13 10.22 -9.32
CA LEU A 154 9.81 10.19 -8.02
C LEU A 154 8.93 10.44 -6.78
N HIS A 155 7.65 10.75 -6.92
CA HIS A 155 6.81 11.18 -5.80
C HIS A 155 5.49 10.41 -5.66
N ALA A 156 5.59 9.09 -5.47
CA ALA A 156 4.61 8.29 -4.71
C ALA A 156 5.19 6.89 -4.40
N VAL A 157 6.44 6.85 -3.95
CA VAL A 157 6.90 5.68 -3.21
C VAL A 157 6.27 5.81 -1.83
N ASN A 158 5.56 4.79 -1.35
CA ASN A 158 5.30 4.62 0.09
C ASN A 158 6.68 4.45 0.75
N LEU A 159 7.37 5.57 0.92
CA LEU A 159 8.65 5.68 1.56
C LEU A 159 8.34 5.32 3.01
N GLY A 160 8.68 4.11 3.44
CA GLY A 160 8.66 3.80 4.87
C GLY A 160 9.36 4.93 5.63
N PRO A 161 9.08 5.13 6.94
CA PRO A 161 9.52 6.32 7.69
C PRO A 161 11.00 6.64 7.49
N MET A 162 11.84 5.62 7.34
CA MET A 162 13.27 5.77 7.04
C MET A 162 13.56 6.30 5.62
N GLN A 163 12.87 5.84 4.58
CA GLN A 163 13.12 6.31 3.21
C GLN A 163 12.72 7.78 3.03
N ALA A 164 11.69 8.25 3.73
CA ALA A 164 11.28 9.65 3.69
C ALA A 164 12.36 10.57 4.27
N GLN A 165 13.00 10.14 5.36
CA GLN A 165 14.12 10.86 5.99
C GLN A 165 15.34 10.95 5.05
N PHE A 166 15.72 9.84 4.40
CA PHE A 166 16.82 9.88 3.44
C PHE A 166 16.49 10.68 2.17
N LYS A 167 15.22 10.72 1.77
CA LYS A 167 14.78 11.59 0.68
C LYS A 167 14.94 13.07 1.07
N ASP A 168 14.50 13.45 2.26
CA ASP A 168 14.68 14.81 2.78
C ASP A 168 16.16 15.19 2.84
N LEU A 169 17.02 14.28 3.30
CA LEU A 169 18.47 14.47 3.30
C LEU A 169 19.04 14.71 1.88
N ALA A 170 18.61 13.90 0.90
CA ALA A 170 19.02 14.06 -0.49
C ALA A 170 18.51 15.38 -1.11
N ASP A 171 17.29 15.80 -0.77
CA ASP A 171 16.71 17.07 -1.21
C ASP A 171 17.50 18.26 -0.61
N GLN A 172 17.84 18.22 0.68
CA GLN A 172 18.68 19.22 1.36
C GLN A 172 20.05 19.38 0.68
N LEU A 173 20.70 18.25 0.37
CA LEU A 173 21.98 18.25 -0.36
C LEU A 173 21.82 18.81 -1.79
N SER A 174 20.74 18.44 -2.47
CA SER A 174 20.47 18.89 -3.84
C SER A 174 20.27 20.41 -3.95
N ILE A 175 19.77 21.09 -2.91
CA ILE A 175 19.64 22.56 -2.90
C ILE A 175 21.02 23.22 -3.05
N GLY A 176 22.00 22.72 -2.30
CA GLY A 176 23.38 23.18 -2.37
C GLY A 176 24.04 22.83 -3.71
N MET A 177 23.82 21.60 -4.17
CA MET A 177 24.36 21.11 -5.44
C MET A 177 23.75 21.79 -6.67
N LYS A 178 22.53 22.33 -6.62
CA LYS A 178 21.98 23.07 -7.78
C LYS A 178 22.65 24.42 -8.02
N ARG A 179 23.33 24.97 -7.01
CA ARG A 179 24.06 26.26 -7.12
C ARG A 179 25.45 26.11 -7.74
N HIS A 180 26.01 24.90 -7.75
CA HIS A 180 27.29 24.58 -8.37
C HIS A 180 27.10 23.42 -9.35
N PRO A 181 27.47 23.51 -10.64
CA PRO A 181 27.22 22.45 -11.61
C PRO A 181 28.03 21.18 -11.32
N ILE A 182 27.53 20.33 -10.42
CA ILE A 182 28.14 19.05 -10.03
C ILE A 182 27.58 17.96 -10.94
N SER A 183 28.40 17.47 -11.85
CA SER A 183 28.02 16.42 -12.80
C SER A 183 28.35 15.02 -12.27
N ARG A 184 29.45 14.90 -11.51
CA ARG A 184 29.95 13.64 -10.98
C ARG A 184 30.21 13.74 -9.48
N LEU A 185 29.74 12.75 -8.73
CA LEU A 185 29.75 12.75 -7.27
C LEU A 185 30.23 11.42 -6.72
N ALA A 186 31.09 11.46 -5.69
CA ALA A 186 31.43 10.29 -4.88
C ALA A 186 30.78 10.40 -3.49
N ILE A 187 30.37 9.26 -2.91
CA ILE A 187 29.82 9.21 -1.56
C ILE A 187 30.73 8.31 -0.73
N LEU A 188 31.36 8.89 0.29
CA LEU A 188 32.21 8.15 1.23
C LEU A 188 31.36 7.39 2.25
N PRO A 189 31.84 6.26 2.78
CA PRO A 189 31.18 5.59 3.88
C PRO A 189 31.00 6.53 5.08
N LEU A 190 29.77 6.60 5.61
CA LEU A 190 29.46 7.38 6.80
C LEU A 190 30.19 6.80 8.02
N ALA A 191 30.87 7.66 8.76
CA ALA A 191 31.61 7.26 9.96
C ALA A 191 30.78 7.43 11.24
N ASP A 192 31.09 6.65 12.26
CA ASP A 192 30.53 6.87 13.60
C ASP A 192 31.16 8.11 14.28
N ALA A 193 30.70 8.42 15.49
CA ALA A 193 31.26 9.49 16.32
C ALA A 193 32.76 9.31 16.63
N ALA A 194 33.31 8.10 16.52
CA ALA A 194 34.73 7.79 16.68
C ALA A 194 35.52 7.89 15.37
N GLN A 195 34.91 8.39 14.28
CA GLN A 195 35.47 8.48 12.94
C GLN A 195 35.83 7.11 12.32
N ASN A 196 35.11 6.06 12.70
CA ASN A 196 35.24 4.74 12.09
C ASN A 196 34.28 4.61 10.89
N ALA A 197 34.84 4.62 9.69
CA ALA A 197 34.09 4.49 8.44
C ALA A 197 33.80 3.04 8.00
N ASN A 198 34.33 2.03 8.71
CA ASN A 198 34.08 0.62 8.38
C ASN A 198 33.13 -0.02 9.40
N THR A 199 31.91 0.49 9.44
CA THR A 199 30.85 0.00 10.32
C THR A 199 29.70 -0.55 9.48
N PRO A 200 29.04 -1.67 9.89
CA PRO A 200 27.88 -2.20 9.17
C PRO A 200 26.76 -1.15 9.03
N LEU A 201 26.52 -0.38 10.10
CA LEU A 201 25.55 0.70 10.10
C LEU A 201 25.95 1.84 9.15
N GLY A 202 27.18 2.33 9.23
CA GLY A 202 27.67 3.39 8.32
C GLY A 202 27.55 2.98 6.85
N ASN A 203 27.93 1.76 6.51
CA ASN A 203 27.77 1.19 5.17
C ASN A 203 26.30 1.15 4.72
N TYR A 204 25.41 0.67 5.59
CA TYR A 204 23.98 0.63 5.32
C TYR A 204 23.37 2.03 5.08
N LEU A 205 23.68 2.99 5.94
CA LEU A 205 23.22 4.38 5.80
C LEU A 205 23.76 5.01 4.51
N THR A 206 25.01 4.71 4.15
CA THR A 206 25.64 5.14 2.90
C THR A 206 24.92 4.58 1.68
N ASP A 207 24.54 3.30 1.69
CA ASP A 207 23.81 2.68 0.59
C ASP A 207 22.40 3.29 0.45
N LYS A 208 21.72 3.61 1.56
CA LYS A 208 20.42 4.31 1.52
C LYS A 208 20.54 5.72 0.98
N LEU A 209 21.54 6.48 1.42
CA LEU A 209 21.83 7.80 0.89
C LEU A 209 22.15 7.75 -0.61
N THR A 210 23.02 6.82 -1.02
CA THR A 210 23.40 6.62 -2.42
C THR A 210 22.20 6.38 -3.31
N ASN A 211 21.27 5.52 -2.87
CA ASN A 211 20.04 5.27 -3.60
C ASN A 211 19.17 6.54 -3.73
N GLN A 212 19.00 7.33 -2.67
CA GLN A 212 18.17 8.55 -2.73
C GLN A 212 18.81 9.66 -3.58
N VAL A 213 20.14 9.81 -3.50
CA VAL A 213 20.89 10.77 -4.34
C VAL A 213 20.84 10.35 -5.81
N TYR A 214 20.91 9.04 -6.11
CA TYR A 214 20.74 8.53 -7.46
C TYR A 214 19.33 8.79 -8.00
N MET A 215 18.30 8.55 -7.17
CA MET A 215 16.89 8.75 -7.54
C MET A 215 16.55 10.22 -7.80
N THR A 216 17.09 11.15 -7.01
CA THR A 216 16.90 12.60 -7.21
C THR A 216 17.56 13.13 -8.48
N SER A 217 18.36 12.32 -9.19
CA SER A 217 18.99 12.63 -10.48
C SER A 217 19.85 13.91 -10.49
N SER A 218 20.30 14.37 -9.33
CA SER A 218 21.05 15.62 -9.19
C SER A 218 22.49 15.54 -9.70
N ALA A 219 23.11 14.34 -9.72
CA ALA A 219 24.47 14.11 -10.22
C ALA A 219 24.71 12.62 -10.54
N LYS A 220 25.70 12.32 -11.39
CA LYS A 220 26.15 10.95 -11.65
C LYS A 220 26.98 10.45 -10.48
N VAL A 221 26.42 9.52 -9.71
CA VAL A 221 27.12 8.90 -8.57
C VAL A 221 28.11 7.85 -9.06
N ILE A 222 29.34 7.89 -8.53
CA ILE A 222 30.37 6.89 -8.80
C ILE A 222 30.07 5.58 -8.08
N GLU A 223 30.30 4.46 -8.77
CA GLU A 223 30.06 3.14 -8.20
C GLU A 223 31.03 2.83 -7.05
N ARG A 224 30.50 2.21 -5.99
CA ARG A 224 31.25 1.86 -4.79
C ARG A 224 32.53 1.04 -5.05
N PRO A 225 32.59 0.08 -5.98
CA PRO A 225 33.83 -0.65 -6.28
C PRO A 225 34.94 0.25 -6.84
N GLN A 226 34.60 1.29 -7.60
CA GLN A 226 35.60 2.24 -8.12
C GLN A 226 36.19 3.09 -7.00
N LEU A 227 35.33 3.54 -6.08
CA LEU A 227 35.75 4.23 -4.86
C LEU A 227 36.69 3.34 -4.03
N GLN A 228 36.35 2.07 -3.82
CA GLN A 228 37.18 1.16 -3.05
C GLN A 228 38.57 0.94 -3.67
N ARG A 229 38.66 0.80 -5.00
CA ARG A 229 39.97 0.66 -5.67
C ARG A 229 40.88 1.85 -5.44
N VAL A 230 40.36 3.07 -5.63
CA VAL A 230 41.15 4.30 -5.41
C VAL A 230 41.57 4.42 -3.95
N MET A 231 40.69 4.04 -3.02
CA MET A 231 40.98 4.01 -1.59
C MET A 231 42.12 3.04 -1.25
N ASP A 232 42.08 1.83 -1.81
CA ASP A 232 43.09 0.79 -1.59
C ASP A 232 44.44 1.20 -2.21
N GLU A 233 44.43 1.80 -3.40
CA GLU A 233 45.63 2.29 -4.11
C GLU A 233 46.32 3.46 -3.39
N GLN A 234 45.56 4.34 -2.74
CA GLN A 234 46.13 5.46 -2.00
C GLN A 234 46.60 5.07 -0.59
N HIS A 235 46.43 3.81 -0.19
CA HIS A 235 46.73 3.33 1.17
C HIS A 235 46.13 4.22 2.26
N LEU A 236 44.98 4.82 2.00
CA LEU A 236 44.38 5.79 2.90
C LEU A 236 43.77 5.06 4.10
N SER A 237 44.19 5.47 5.30
CA SER A 237 43.46 5.07 6.50
C SER A 237 42.06 5.68 6.48
N LEU A 238 41.07 4.94 6.97
CA LEU A 238 39.66 5.35 7.01
C LEU A 238 39.44 6.71 7.70
N ARG A 239 40.34 7.08 8.62
CA ARG A 239 40.31 8.35 9.35
C ARG A 239 40.83 9.53 8.53
N ALA A 240 41.80 9.28 7.64
CA ALA A 240 42.33 10.30 6.74
C ALA A 240 41.32 10.72 5.67
N MET A 241 40.22 9.98 5.46
CA MET A 241 39.15 10.27 4.50
C MET A 241 38.35 11.52 4.82
N PHE A 242 38.42 11.98 6.07
CA PHE A 242 37.64 13.13 6.55
C PHE A 242 38.42 14.45 6.57
N ASP A 243 39.65 14.44 6.07
CA ASP A 243 40.49 15.62 5.92
C ASP A 243 40.34 16.24 4.52
N ASP A 244 40.29 17.57 4.45
CA ASP A 244 40.03 18.32 3.21
C ASP A 244 41.12 18.04 2.15
N ALA A 245 42.37 17.86 2.58
CA ALA A 245 43.49 17.53 1.70
C ALA A 245 43.33 16.14 1.04
N SER A 246 42.85 15.17 1.82
CA SER A 246 42.55 13.81 1.34
C SER A 246 41.34 13.79 0.42
N VAL A 247 40.29 14.55 0.75
CA VAL A 247 39.08 14.67 -0.07
C VAL A 247 39.42 15.22 -1.46
N LYS A 248 40.27 16.24 -1.54
CA LYS A 248 40.73 16.77 -2.83
C LYS A 248 41.47 15.73 -3.67
N ARG A 249 42.32 14.92 -3.02
CA ARG A 249 43.10 13.88 -3.69
C ARG A 249 42.22 12.74 -4.20
N ILE A 250 41.35 12.21 -3.33
CA ILE A 250 40.39 11.14 -3.67
C ILE A 250 39.46 11.62 -4.78
N GLY A 251 38.92 12.83 -4.65
CA GLY A 251 38.00 13.42 -5.61
C GLY A 251 38.65 13.59 -6.99
N SER A 252 39.89 14.09 -7.04
CA SER A 252 40.63 14.25 -8.30
C SER A 252 40.92 12.91 -8.98
N LEU A 253 41.26 11.86 -8.21
CA LEU A 253 41.53 10.52 -8.75
C LEU A 253 40.28 9.83 -9.28
N LEU A 254 39.13 10.04 -8.62
CA LEU A 254 37.83 9.52 -9.07
C LEU A 254 37.23 10.35 -10.23
N GLY A 255 37.81 11.52 -10.51
CA GLY A 255 37.29 12.49 -11.48
C GLY A 255 35.88 12.93 -11.10
N VAL A 256 35.66 13.32 -9.85
CA VAL A 256 34.38 13.83 -9.35
C VAL A 256 34.47 15.32 -9.02
N ASP A 257 33.37 16.03 -9.19
CA ASP A 257 33.30 17.47 -8.95
C ASP A 257 33.04 17.76 -7.46
N ALA A 258 32.37 16.83 -6.78
CA ALA A 258 32.14 16.89 -5.35
C ALA A 258 32.21 15.51 -4.68
N VAL A 259 32.48 15.52 -3.37
CA VAL A 259 32.50 14.35 -2.50
C VAL A 259 31.51 14.57 -1.35
N ILE A 260 30.64 13.60 -1.14
CA ILE A 260 29.76 13.54 0.04
C ILE A 260 30.45 12.76 1.14
N MET A 261 30.47 13.35 2.33
CA MET A 261 31.01 12.76 3.54
C MET A 261 30.10 13.08 4.72
N GLY A 262 30.08 12.23 5.73
CA GLY A 262 29.23 12.46 6.88
C GLY A 262 29.52 11.53 8.04
N THR A 263 28.91 11.86 9.16
CA THR A 263 28.98 11.09 10.39
C THR A 263 27.59 10.77 10.89
N TYR A 264 27.48 9.69 11.66
CA TYR A 264 26.30 9.38 12.42
C TYR A 264 26.64 9.23 13.91
N ALA A 265 25.71 9.63 14.76
CA ALA A 265 25.84 9.56 16.20
C ALA A 265 24.54 9.03 16.83
N GLU A 266 24.66 8.10 17.77
CA GLU A 266 23.52 7.67 18.57
C GLU A 266 23.17 8.78 19.57
N MET A 267 21.97 9.35 19.43
CA MET A 267 21.40 10.34 20.33
C MET A 267 20.45 9.65 21.31
N GLY A 268 20.92 9.42 22.53
CA GLY A 268 20.14 8.74 23.57
C GLY A 268 19.88 7.27 23.22
N LEU A 269 18.73 6.75 23.66
CA LEU A 269 18.37 5.34 23.44
C LEU A 269 17.59 5.10 22.14
N ASP A 270 16.94 6.14 21.59
CA ASP A 270 15.87 5.96 20.62
C ASP A 270 16.15 6.59 19.25
N SER A 271 17.24 7.34 19.09
CA SER A 271 17.48 8.08 17.84
C SER A 271 18.95 8.07 17.40
N ILE A 272 19.14 8.17 16.09
CA ILE A 272 20.44 8.26 15.44
C ILE A 272 20.41 9.52 14.59
N GLU A 273 21.30 10.46 14.90
CA GLU A 273 21.52 11.65 14.09
C GLU A 273 22.49 11.32 12.96
N VAL A 274 22.16 11.71 11.74
CA VAL A 274 23.02 11.55 10.58
C VAL A 274 23.29 12.93 10.00
N ASN A 275 24.56 13.32 9.99
CA ASN A 275 25.04 14.60 9.49
C ASN A 275 25.87 14.36 8.24
N VAL A 276 25.53 15.04 7.15
CA VAL A 276 26.19 14.87 5.86
C VAL A 276 26.51 16.22 5.25
N ARG A 277 27.67 16.32 4.61
CA ARG A 277 28.09 17.48 3.84
C ARG A 277 28.64 17.06 2.48
N SER A 278 28.35 17.85 1.46
CA SER A 278 28.98 17.75 0.15
C SER A 278 30.06 18.82 0.03
N VAL A 279 31.26 18.42 -0.37
CA VAL A 279 32.43 19.29 -0.52
C VAL A 279 32.84 19.30 -1.99
N ALA A 280 32.99 20.49 -2.58
CA ALA A 280 33.51 20.64 -3.94
C ALA A 280 35.01 20.32 -3.97
N VAL A 281 35.44 19.48 -4.90
CA VAL A 281 36.82 18.98 -4.97
C VAL A 281 37.80 20.09 -5.39
N GLU A 282 37.38 20.98 -6.29
CA GLU A 282 38.24 22.04 -6.80
C GLU A 282 38.55 23.10 -5.73
N THR A 283 37.50 23.62 -5.09
CA THR A 283 37.57 24.75 -4.14
C THR A 283 37.73 24.31 -2.68
N ALA A 284 37.48 23.03 -2.37
CA ALA A 284 37.36 22.51 -0.99
C ALA A 284 36.25 23.19 -0.16
N GLU A 285 35.31 23.87 -0.82
CA GLU A 285 34.18 24.52 -0.13
C GLU A 285 33.04 23.53 0.12
N VAL A 286 32.36 23.71 1.24
CA VAL A 286 31.12 22.98 1.54
C VAL A 286 30.00 23.58 0.71
N VAL A 287 29.57 22.82 -0.30
CA VAL A 287 28.53 23.25 -1.26
C VAL A 287 27.13 22.81 -0.84
N GLY A 288 27.01 21.93 0.15
CA GLY A 288 25.72 21.44 0.64
C GLY A 288 25.87 20.74 1.97
N VAL A 289 24.84 20.83 2.80
CA VAL A 289 24.75 20.21 4.12
C VAL A 289 23.35 19.64 4.27
N GLY A 290 23.25 18.49 4.94
CA GLY A 290 21.98 17.95 5.36
C GLY A 290 22.11 17.19 6.66
N SER A 291 21.03 17.19 7.44
CA SER A 291 20.96 16.55 8.75
C SER A 291 19.60 15.93 8.94
N ILE A 292 19.56 14.70 9.45
CA ILE A 292 18.34 13.97 9.74
C ILE A 292 18.44 13.21 11.06
N LEU A 293 17.29 13.04 11.72
CA LEU A 293 17.15 12.23 12.92
C LEU A 293 16.34 10.96 12.59
N ILE A 294 16.96 9.80 12.75
CA ILE A 294 16.37 8.50 12.44
C ILE A 294 16.02 7.76 13.75
N PRO A 295 14.77 7.31 13.94
CA PRO A 295 14.42 6.47 15.08
C PRO A 295 15.16 5.12 15.03
N ARG A 296 15.82 4.73 16.12
CA ARG A 296 16.58 3.47 16.25
C ARG A 296 15.74 2.24 15.91
N ALA A 297 14.47 2.23 16.30
CA ALA A 297 13.51 1.18 15.97
C ALA A 297 13.34 0.93 14.46
N SER A 298 13.58 1.94 13.63
CA SER A 298 13.54 1.82 12.16
C SER A 298 14.80 1.15 11.60
N VAL A 299 15.93 1.22 12.31
CA VAL A 299 17.22 0.63 11.92
C VAL A 299 17.33 -0.83 12.37
N GLU A 300 16.89 -1.14 13.60
CA GLU A 300 17.01 -2.48 14.19
C GLU A 300 16.17 -3.54 13.48
N LYS A 301 15.00 -3.18 12.93
CA LYS A 301 14.14 -4.11 12.17
C LYS A 301 14.76 -4.59 10.85
N LEU A 302 15.84 -3.95 10.38
CA LEU A 302 16.42 -4.17 9.05
C LEU A 302 17.81 -4.80 9.09
N ILE A 303 18.45 -4.85 10.27
CA ILE A 303 19.80 -5.44 10.49
C ILE A 303 19.71 -6.86 11.08
N ARG A 304 18.51 -7.33 11.44
CA ARG A 304 18.29 -8.65 12.04
C ARG A 304 17.81 -9.70 11.05
#